data_AF-A0A359C828-F1
#
_entry.id   AF-A0A359C828-F1
#
_cell.length_a   1.000
_cell.length_b   1.000
_cell.length_c   1.000
_cell.angle_alpha   90.00
_cell.angle_beta   90.00
_cell.angle_gamma   90.00
#
_symmetry.space_group_name_H-M   'P 1'
#
loop_
_entity.id
_entity.type
_entity.pdbx_description
1 polymer ?
#
loop_
_entity_poly.entity_id
_entity_poly.type
_entity_poly.pdbx_seq_one_letter_code
_entity_poly.pdbx_strand_id
1 'polypeptide(L)'
;MDLWKGWARRLSGREEDLRRCAMDVSLTGTEIHALRGLVEEAIIKLEKEIKGAIEPKTAGALKESRDVFKDLLEKLPVEFGTVS
;
A
#
# COMPACT_ATOMS: atom_id res chain seq x y z
N MET A 1 -21.06 -11.40 9.84
CA MET A 1 -20.60 -10.22 9.07
C MET A 1 -19.64 -9.45 9.98
N ASP A 2 -18.56 -10.12 10.44
CA ASP A 2 -17.89 -9.78 11.72
C ASP A 2 -16.36 -9.68 11.61
N LEU A 3 -15.78 -10.12 10.50
CA LEU A 3 -14.34 -10.08 10.28
C LEU A 3 -13.84 -8.63 10.10
N TRP A 4 -14.66 -7.77 9.49
CA TRP A 4 -14.29 -6.37 9.20
C TRP A 4 -14.18 -5.50 10.46
N LYS A 5 -15.09 -5.70 11.42
CA LYS A 5 -15.05 -5.00 12.72
C LYS A 5 -13.87 -5.44 13.57
N GLY A 6 -13.50 -6.73 13.52
CA GLY A 6 -12.31 -7.26 14.18
C GLY A 6 -11.02 -6.71 13.59
N TRP A 7 -10.95 -6.55 12.26
CA TRP A 7 -9.80 -5.98 11.55
C TRP A 7 -9.65 -4.48 11.83
N ALA A 8 -10.74 -3.72 11.75
CA ALA A 8 -10.76 -2.28 12.05
C ALA A 8 -10.34 -1.98 13.51
N ARG A 9 -10.82 -2.77 14.49
CA ARG A 9 -10.43 -2.58 15.90
C ARG A 9 -8.95 -2.92 16.15
N ARG A 10 -8.40 -3.89 15.40
CA ARG A 10 -6.97 -4.23 15.42
C ARG A 10 -6.11 -3.16 14.76
N LEU A 11 -6.63 -2.48 13.74
CA LEU A 11 -5.97 -1.33 13.09
C LEU A 11 -6.02 -0.07 13.97
N SER A 12 -7.15 0.26 14.59
CA SER A 12 -7.25 1.44 15.46
C SER A 12 -6.37 1.33 16.70
N GLY A 13 -6.27 0.15 17.33
CA GLY A 13 -5.32 -0.08 18.43
C GLY A 13 -3.86 -0.04 17.98
N ARG A 14 -3.60 -0.37 16.71
CA ARG A 14 -2.28 -0.21 16.08
C ARG A 14 -2.04 1.19 15.57
N GLU A 15 -3.02 2.07 15.42
CA GLU A 15 -2.79 3.42 14.89
C GLU A 15 -2.02 4.27 15.90
N GLU A 16 -2.31 4.11 17.19
CA GLU A 16 -1.57 4.74 18.28
C GLU A 16 -0.18 4.12 18.46
N ASP A 17 -0.05 2.80 18.31
CA ASP A 17 1.24 2.09 18.29
C ASP A 17 2.05 2.37 17.01
N LEU A 18 1.42 2.58 15.85
CA LEU A 18 2.04 2.95 14.57
C LEU A 18 2.49 4.40 14.61
N ARG A 19 1.76 5.30 15.30
CA ARG A 19 2.26 6.65 15.61
C ARG A 19 3.46 6.61 16.55
N ARG A 20 3.52 5.65 17.48
CA ARG A 20 4.64 5.47 18.41
C ARG A 20 5.84 4.77 17.76
N CYS A 21 5.59 3.86 16.82
CA CYS A 21 6.56 3.16 15.96
C CYS A 21 6.91 3.93 14.69
N ALA A 22 6.24 5.06 14.42
CA ALA A 22 6.77 6.12 13.59
C ALA A 22 7.94 6.80 14.32
N MET A 23 8.90 5.98 14.75
CA MET A 23 10.29 6.31 14.60
C MET A 23 10.45 6.81 13.17
N ASP A 24 11.22 7.88 12.97
CA ASP A 24 11.74 8.27 11.66
C ASP A 24 12.43 7.04 11.05
N VAL A 25 11.66 6.21 10.33
CA VAL A 25 12.20 5.14 9.50
C VAL A 25 12.71 5.89 8.28
N SER A 26 13.92 6.43 8.43
CA SER A 26 14.72 6.95 7.33
C SER A 26 15.11 5.78 6.46
N LEU A 27 14.18 5.34 5.61
CA LEU A 27 14.49 4.39 4.56
C LEU A 27 15.59 5.01 3.69
N THR A 28 16.63 4.25 3.41
CA THR A 28 17.68 4.65 2.47
C THR A 28 17.10 4.75 1.05
N GLY A 29 17.78 5.47 0.15
CA GLY A 29 17.41 5.53 -1.27
C GLY A 29 17.17 4.17 -1.89
N THR A 30 18.02 3.19 -1.58
CA THR A 30 17.91 1.82 -2.08
C THR A 30 16.66 1.11 -1.54
N GLU A 31 16.31 1.29 -0.26
CA GLU A 31 15.11 0.69 0.33
C GLU A 31 13.83 1.31 -0.24
N ILE A 32 13.82 2.62 -0.50
CA ILE A 32 12.70 3.30 -1.17
C ILE A 32 12.56 2.80 -2.60
N HIS A 33 13.65 2.68 -3.36
CA HIS A 33 13.59 2.14 -4.73
C HIS A 33 13.10 0.69 -4.76
N ALA A 34 13.58 -0.16 -3.84
CA ALA A 34 13.11 -1.53 -3.73
C ALA A 34 11.61 -1.60 -3.39
N LEU A 35 11.16 -0.76 -2.44
CA LEU A 35 9.77 -0.67 -2.06
C LEU A 35 8.88 -0.20 -3.23
N ARG A 36 9.31 0.82 -3.97
CA ARG A 36 8.61 1.28 -5.18
C ARG A 36 8.45 0.14 -6.20
N GLY A 37 9.52 -0.61 -6.47
CA GLY A 37 9.47 -1.75 -7.39
C GLY A 37 8.49 -2.84 -6.95
N LEU A 38 8.45 -3.17 -5.66
CA LEU A 38 7.49 -4.14 -5.12
C LEU A 38 6.04 -3.64 -5.24
N VAL A 39 5.80 -2.35 -5.00
CA VAL A 39 4.47 -1.74 -5.15
C VAL A 39 4.03 -1.74 -6.61
N GLU A 40 4.93 -1.40 -7.54
CA GLU A 40 4.67 -1.48 -8.98
C GLU A 40 4.33 -2.90 -9.44
N GLU A 41 5.07 -3.92 -8.97
CA GLU A 41 4.78 -5.32 -9.28
C GLU A 41 3.41 -5.75 -8.75
N ALA A 42 3.05 -5.33 -7.54
CA ALA A 42 1.74 -5.60 -6.94
C ALA A 42 0.60 -4.97 -7.76
N ILE A 43 0.76 -3.72 -8.21
CA ILE A 43 -0.20 -3.04 -9.09
C ILE A 43 -0.38 -3.83 -10.39
N ILE A 44 0.71 -4.27 -11.03
CA ILE A 44 0.65 -5.04 -12.28
C ILE A 44 -0.09 -6.36 -12.08
N LYS A 45 0.15 -7.07 -10.96
CA LYS A 45 -0.56 -8.32 -10.63
C LYS A 45 -2.06 -8.05 -10.45
N LEU A 46 -2.42 -7.03 -9.68
CA LEU A 46 -3.81 -6.64 -9.48
C LEU A 46 -4.50 -6.26 -10.79
N GLU A 47 -3.83 -5.55 -11.70
CA GLU A 47 -4.39 -5.22 -13.02
C GLU A 47 -4.64 -6.47 -13.89
N LYS A 48 -3.78 -7.49 -13.80
CA LYS A 48 -4.02 -8.79 -14.45
C LYS A 48 -5.21 -9.52 -13.84
N GLU A 49 -5.31 -9.55 -12.52
CA GLU A 49 -6.43 -10.19 -11.81
C GLU A 49 -7.77 -9.49 -12.09
N ILE A 50 -7.79 -8.15 -12.14
CA ILE A 50 -8.98 -7.37 -12.50
C ILE A 50 -9.45 -7.71 -13.92
N LYS A 51 -8.52 -7.86 -14.88
CA LYS A 51 -8.86 -8.25 -16.26
C LYS A 51 -9.44 -9.66 -16.35
N GLY A 52 -9.02 -10.55 -15.45
CA GLY A 52 -9.52 -11.93 -15.36
C GLY A 52 -10.76 -12.11 -14.49
N ALA A 53 -11.20 -11.08 -13.75
CA ALA A 53 -12.32 -11.17 -12.83
C ALA A 53 -13.67 -11.19 -13.57
N ILE A 54 -14.37 -12.33 -13.48
CA ILE A 54 -15.70 -12.52 -14.07
C ILE A 54 -16.77 -11.87 -13.19
N GLU A 55 -16.57 -11.87 -11.87
CA GLU A 55 -17.53 -11.32 -10.91
C GLU A 55 -17.29 -9.82 -10.65
N PRO A 56 -18.31 -8.96 -10.83
CA PRO A 56 -18.17 -7.51 -10.72
C PRO A 56 -17.83 -7.05 -9.29
N LYS A 57 -18.29 -7.78 -8.26
CA LYS A 57 -17.98 -7.49 -6.87
C LYS A 57 -16.51 -7.74 -6.53
N THR A 58 -15.96 -8.84 -7.04
CA THR A 58 -14.54 -9.19 -6.92
C THR A 58 -13.67 -8.19 -7.69
N ALA A 59 -14.09 -7.81 -8.89
CA ALA A 59 -13.42 -6.76 -9.65
C ALA A 59 -13.42 -5.40 -8.94
N GLY A 60 -14.50 -5.06 -8.21
CA GLY A 60 -14.59 -3.85 -7.39
C GLY A 60 -13.55 -3.83 -6.27
N ALA A 61 -13.49 -4.88 -5.45
CA ALA A 61 -12.52 -4.97 -4.35
C ALA A 61 -11.06 -4.96 -4.84
N LEU A 62 -10.78 -5.61 -5.97
CA LEU A 62 -9.44 -5.59 -6.58
C LEU A 62 -9.06 -4.20 -7.10
N LYS A 63 -10.02 -3.44 -7.66
CA LYS A 63 -9.82 -2.05 -8.07
C LYS A 63 -9.51 -1.14 -6.88
N GLU A 64 -10.27 -1.26 -5.80
CA GLU A 64 -10.02 -0.50 -4.56
C GLU A 64 -8.60 -0.79 -4.02
N SER A 65 -8.21 -2.06 -3.98
CA SER A 65 -6.86 -2.47 -3.57
C SER A 65 -5.78 -1.86 -4.47
N ARG A 66 -5.95 -1.94 -5.80
CA ARG A 66 -5.03 -1.31 -6.78
C ARG A 66 -4.90 0.19 -6.55
N ASP A 67 -6.01 0.87 -6.28
CA ASP A 67 -6.01 2.33 -6.10
C ASP A 67 -5.27 2.76 -4.83
N VAL A 68 -5.35 1.95 -3.75
CA VAL A 68 -4.52 2.15 -2.55
C VAL A 68 -3.03 2.00 -2.87
N PHE A 69 -2.64 0.99 -3.66
CA PHE A 69 -1.23 0.84 -4.03
C PHE A 69 -0.74 1.95 -4.97
N LYS A 70 -1.59 2.49 -5.84
CA LYS A 70 -1.26 3.67 -6.67
C LYS A 70 -1.03 4.91 -5.81
N ASP A 71 -1.92 5.19 -4.87
CA ASP A 71 -1.77 6.29 -3.91
C ASP A 71 -0.49 6.14 -3.06
N LEU A 72 -0.15 4.90 -2.66
CA LEU A 72 1.11 4.62 -1.98
C LEU A 72 2.32 4.92 -2.87
N LEU A 73 2.30 4.48 -4.14
CA LEU A 73 3.40 4.71 -5.07
C LEU A 73 3.63 6.20 -5.37
N GLU A 74 2.56 6.99 -5.45
CA GLU A 74 2.62 8.45 -5.63
C GLU A 74 3.23 9.16 -4.41
N LYS A 75 3.00 8.62 -3.21
CA LYS A 75 3.54 9.17 -1.95
C LYS A 75 4.98 8.74 -1.66
N LEU A 76 5.48 7.69 -2.30
CA LEU A 76 6.87 7.27 -2.13
C LEU A 76 7.80 8.28 -2.83
N PRO A 77 8.88 8.74 -2.18
CA PRO A 77 9.82 9.66 -2.80
C PRO A 77 10.47 9.04 -4.05
N VAL A 78 10.57 9.83 -5.12
CA VAL A 78 11.13 9.41 -6.42
C VAL A 78 12.64 9.67 -6.50
N GLU A 79 13.09 10.72 -5.81
CA GLU A 79 14.49 11.12 -5.72
C GLU A 79 14.79 11.52 -4.26
N PHE A 80 15.95 11.13 -3.77
CA PHE A 80 16.57 11.90 -2.70
C PHE A 80 17.01 13.22 -3.32
N GLY A 81 16.36 14.31 -2.94
CA GLY A 81 16.96 15.62 -3.10
C GLY A 81 18.33 15.57 -2.44
N THR A 82 19.38 15.76 -3.24
CA THR A 82 20.70 16.17 -2.76
C THR A 82 20.48 17.39 -1.88
N VAL A 83 20.51 17.19 -0.57
CA VAL A 83 20.61 18.31 0.37
C VAL A 83 21.98 18.92 0.08
N SER A 84 21.97 20.09 -0.56
CA SER A 84 23.17 20.90 -0.83
C SER A 84 23.75 21.46 0.46
#